data_AF-A0A7Z0BLL5-F1
#
_entry.id   AF-A0A7Z0BLL5-F1
#
_cell.length_a   1.000
_cell.length_b   1.000
_cell.length_c   1.000
_cell.angle_alpha   90.00
_cell.angle_beta   90.00
_cell.angle_gamma   90.00
#
_symmetry.space_group_name_H-M   'P 1'
#
loop_
_entity.id
_entity.type
_entity.pdbx_description
1 polymer ?
#
loop_
_entity_poly.entity_id
_entity_poly.type
_entity_poly.pdbx_seq_one_letter_code
_entity_poly.pdbx_strand_id
1 'polypeptide(L)'
;MSMTRRLLACGIVAGPLFATVFTVAGAVRPGYLPLRHPVSSLALTGAGWAQTANFLVAGALLVAFAVGVRRLLGRSSGAGVKPWPLGAAGVGLLGAGLFPTDPVSGYPPGTPDELVYTPAGALHDAASMLFFLGLPLACLAFALWFARGRRWVLGAYSVLSAVLFLGLFLLAGLGFSQAPELVELGGLYQRLSLVVGLAWTTVLALVLLRGDGEP
;
A
#
# COMPACT_ATOMS: atom_id res chain seq x y z
N MET A 1 -10.35 22.45 12.10
CA MET A 1 -10.10 21.03 12.47
C MET A 1 -8.88 20.95 13.38
N SER A 2 -8.90 20.12 14.44
CA SER A 2 -7.70 19.89 15.26
C SER A 2 -6.57 19.26 14.45
N MET A 3 -5.33 19.43 14.90
CA MET A 3 -4.16 18.83 14.21
C MET A 3 -4.30 17.30 14.07
N THR A 4 -4.79 16.62 15.11
CA THR A 4 -5.06 15.17 15.07
C THR A 4 -6.08 14.81 13.99
N ARG A 5 -7.18 15.56 13.86
CA ARG A 5 -8.17 15.32 12.79
C ARG A 5 -7.59 15.52 11.38
N ARG A 6 -6.71 16.52 11.18
CA ARG A 6 -6.03 16.73 9.89
C ARG A 6 -5.12 15.55 9.54
N LEU A 7 -4.35 15.08 10.52
CA LEU A 7 -3.49 13.90 10.35
C LEU A 7 -4.31 12.64 10.04
N LEU A 8 -5.44 12.44 10.72
CA LEU A 8 -6.35 11.32 10.41
C LEU A 8 -6.93 11.42 8.99
N ALA A 9 -7.29 12.62 8.53
CA ALA A 9 -7.81 12.84 7.19
C ALA A 9 -6.80 12.47 6.09
N CYS A 10 -5.49 12.47 6.36
CA CYS A 10 -4.49 11.95 5.41
C CYS A 10 -4.74 10.49 5.02
N GLY A 11 -5.27 9.66 5.94
CA GLY A 11 -5.63 8.28 5.66
C GLY A 11 -6.82 8.13 4.70
N ILE A 12 -7.73 9.12 4.66
CA ILE A 12 -8.82 9.18 3.69
C ILE A 12 -8.28 9.46 2.28
N VAL A 13 -7.27 10.34 2.18
CA VAL A 13 -6.76 10.83 0.89
C VAL A 13 -5.73 9.89 0.28
N ALA A 14 -4.87 9.26 1.08
CA ALA A 14 -3.73 8.47 0.60
C ALA A 14 -4.13 7.39 -0.42
N GLY A 15 -5.16 6.62 -0.11
CA GLY A 15 -5.61 5.51 -0.94
C GLY A 15 -6.20 5.92 -2.30
N PRO A 16 -7.26 6.74 -2.31
CA PRO A 16 -7.85 7.25 -3.54
C PRO A 16 -6.85 7.99 -4.43
N LEU A 17 -5.97 8.80 -3.85
CA LEU A 17 -4.92 9.50 -4.59
C LEU A 17 -3.99 8.49 -5.27
N PHE A 18 -3.44 7.54 -4.51
CA PHE A 18 -2.49 6.57 -5.05
C PHE A 18 -3.08 5.72 -6.18
N ALA A 19 -4.30 5.22 -5.96
CA ALA A 19 -5.04 4.42 -6.94
C ALA A 19 -5.38 5.20 -8.20
N THR A 20 -5.84 6.45 -8.06
CA THR A 20 -6.17 7.30 -9.21
C THR A 20 -4.93 7.55 -10.06
N VAL A 21 -3.82 7.94 -9.44
CA VAL A 21 -2.60 8.29 -10.17
C VAL A 21 -2.04 7.08 -10.92
N PHE A 22 -1.89 5.91 -10.29
CA PHE A 22 -1.37 4.75 -11.02
C PHE A 22 -2.34 4.29 -12.13
N THR A 23 -3.65 4.50 -11.95
CA THR A 23 -4.66 4.04 -12.92
C THR A 23 -4.62 4.93 -14.15
N VAL A 24 -4.62 6.26 -13.96
CA VAL A 24 -4.49 7.23 -15.05
C VAL A 24 -3.15 7.07 -15.75
N ALA A 25 -2.04 7.00 -14.99
CA ALA A 25 -0.71 6.81 -15.55
C ALA A 25 -0.60 5.50 -16.34
N GLY A 26 -1.17 4.40 -15.85
CA GLY A 26 -1.18 3.11 -16.53
C GLY A 26 -2.02 3.10 -17.80
N ALA A 27 -3.14 3.81 -17.83
CA ALA A 27 -4.03 3.87 -18.99
C ALA A 27 -3.41 4.60 -20.20
N VAL A 28 -2.50 5.55 -19.95
CA VAL A 28 -1.90 6.39 -21.01
C VAL A 28 -0.46 6.00 -21.34
N ARG A 29 0.12 5.02 -20.65
CA ARG A 29 1.54 4.68 -20.79
C ARG A 29 1.79 3.72 -21.96
N PRO A 30 2.57 4.13 -22.98
CA PRO A 30 2.87 3.24 -24.10
C PRO A 30 3.59 1.97 -23.67
N GLY A 31 3.18 0.83 -24.21
CA GLY A 31 3.76 -0.49 -23.93
C GLY A 31 3.47 -1.03 -22.53
N TYR A 32 2.79 -0.29 -21.67
CA TYR A 32 2.45 -0.74 -20.33
C TYR A 32 1.13 -1.51 -20.33
N LEU A 33 1.15 -2.74 -19.83
CA LEU A 33 -0.01 -3.60 -19.72
C LEU A 33 -0.45 -3.67 -18.25
N PRO A 34 -1.57 -3.04 -17.85
CA PRO A 34 -1.98 -2.96 -16.44
C PRO A 34 -2.21 -4.31 -15.77
N LEU A 35 -2.55 -5.35 -16.55
CA LEU A 35 -2.78 -6.70 -16.04
C LEU A 35 -1.47 -7.46 -15.80
N ARG A 36 -0.43 -7.21 -16.61
CA ARG A 36 0.84 -7.92 -16.59
C ARG A 36 1.89 -7.22 -15.74
N HIS A 37 2.05 -5.91 -15.91
CA HIS A 37 3.19 -5.16 -15.35
C HIS A 37 2.90 -4.59 -13.95
N PRO A 38 3.91 -4.51 -13.07
CA PRO A 38 3.74 -3.93 -11.75
C PRO A 38 3.53 -2.41 -11.83
N VAL A 39 2.88 -1.85 -10.81
CA VAL A 39 2.66 -0.40 -10.66
C VAL A 39 3.97 0.37 -10.60
N SER A 40 5.00 -0.18 -9.95
CA SER A 40 6.33 0.44 -9.84
C SER A 40 6.98 0.68 -11.19
N SER A 41 6.76 -0.19 -12.17
CA SER A 41 7.29 -0.03 -13.53
C SER A 41 6.83 1.25 -14.22
N LEU A 42 5.72 1.87 -13.82
CA LEU A 42 5.29 3.16 -14.36
C LEU A 42 6.33 4.28 -14.12
N ALA A 43 7.23 4.11 -13.15
CA ALA A 43 8.31 5.04 -12.87
C ALA A 43 9.48 4.98 -13.87
N LEU A 44 9.55 3.94 -14.71
CA LEU A 44 10.73 3.64 -15.54
C LEU A 44 10.83 4.46 -16.83
N THR A 45 9.75 5.07 -17.31
CA THR A 45 9.73 5.72 -18.64
C THR A 45 8.96 7.03 -18.66
N GLY A 46 9.24 7.89 -19.67
CA GLY A 46 8.51 9.13 -19.96
C GLY A 46 8.22 9.96 -18.71
N ALA A 47 6.94 10.25 -18.43
CA ALA A 47 6.50 10.93 -17.21
C ALA A 47 6.56 10.04 -15.94
N GLY A 48 7.59 9.22 -15.77
CA GLY A 48 7.72 8.24 -14.67
C GLY A 48 7.85 8.90 -13.31
N TRP A 49 8.34 10.15 -13.27
CA TRP A 49 8.35 11.00 -12.09
C TRP A 49 6.96 11.12 -11.43
N ALA A 50 5.87 11.00 -12.19
CA ALA A 50 4.52 11.06 -11.65
C ALA A 50 4.25 9.88 -10.69
N GLN A 51 4.70 8.67 -11.04
CA GLN A 51 4.58 7.52 -10.16
C GLN A 51 5.57 7.61 -8.97
N THR A 52 6.77 8.14 -9.18
CA THR A 52 7.69 8.46 -8.08
C THR A 52 7.07 9.44 -7.09
N ALA A 53 6.50 10.54 -7.57
CA ALA A 53 5.80 11.51 -6.74
C ALA A 53 4.59 10.88 -6.03
N ASN A 54 3.87 9.99 -6.71
CA ASN A 54 2.77 9.23 -6.13
C ASN A 54 3.20 8.40 -4.92
N PHE A 55 4.31 7.66 -5.04
CA PHE A 55 4.92 6.92 -3.93
C PHE A 55 5.26 7.83 -2.75
N LEU A 56 5.95 8.94 -3.02
CA LEU A 56 6.39 9.87 -1.99
C LEU A 56 5.22 10.55 -1.26
N VAL A 57 4.22 11.03 -2.02
CA VAL A 57 3.04 11.71 -1.46
C VAL A 57 2.17 10.73 -0.68
N ALA A 58 1.85 9.56 -1.23
CA ALA A 58 1.06 8.56 -0.53
C ALA A 58 1.78 8.03 0.73
N GLY A 59 3.09 7.80 0.64
CA GLY A 59 3.92 7.42 1.79
C GLY A 59 3.89 8.48 2.91
N ALA A 60 4.06 9.76 2.57
CA ALA A 60 3.98 10.85 3.52
C ALA A 60 2.58 10.96 4.18
N LEU A 61 1.52 10.79 3.40
CA LEU A 61 0.15 10.78 3.90
C LEU A 61 -0.12 9.61 4.86
N LEU A 62 0.41 8.41 4.57
CA LEU A 62 0.29 7.25 5.46
C LEU A 62 1.09 7.42 6.76
N VAL A 63 2.29 8.02 6.71
CA VAL A 63 3.06 8.36 7.91
C VAL A 63 2.30 9.39 8.75
N ALA A 64 1.77 10.45 8.12
CA ALA A 64 0.95 11.45 8.81
C ALA A 64 -0.29 10.80 9.45
N PHE A 65 -0.95 9.88 8.74
CA PHE A 65 -2.07 9.11 9.25
C PHE A 65 -1.69 8.29 10.48
N ALA A 66 -0.57 7.56 10.44
CA ALA A 66 -0.07 6.78 11.58
C ALA A 66 0.23 7.67 12.80
N VAL A 67 0.75 8.88 12.60
CA VAL A 67 0.94 9.87 13.68
C VAL A 67 -0.41 10.33 14.23
N GLY A 68 -1.40 10.57 13.37
CA GLY A 68 -2.76 10.91 13.78
C GLY A 68 -3.40 9.82 14.65
N VAL A 69 -3.28 8.56 14.22
CA VAL A 69 -3.74 7.39 14.97
C VAL A 69 -3.06 7.30 16.33
N ARG A 70 -1.73 7.44 16.38
CA ARG A 70 -0.96 7.42 17.64
C ARG A 70 -1.40 8.53 18.60
N ARG A 71 -1.70 9.73 18.08
CA ARG A 71 -2.17 10.86 18.89
C ARG A 71 -3.59 10.63 19.41
N LEU A 72 -4.46 10.05 18.60
CA LEU A 72 -5.84 9.74 18.99
C LEU A 72 -5.87 8.69 20.10
N LEU A 73 -5.12 7.60 19.94
CA LEU A 73 -5.09 6.52 20.94
C LEU A 73 -4.29 6.91 22.20
N GLY A 74 -3.42 7.92 22.14
CA GLY A 74 -2.60 8.37 23.27
C GLY A 74 -1.40 7.47 23.57
N ARG A 75 -0.58 7.83 24.58
CA ARG A 75 0.61 7.06 25.01
C ARG A 75 0.28 5.87 25.92
N SER A 76 -0.92 5.88 26.51
CA SER A 76 -1.33 5.02 27.63
C SER A 76 -2.57 4.19 27.33
N SER A 77 -2.95 4.00 26.06
CA SER A 77 -4.21 3.31 25.76
C SER A 77 -4.21 1.91 26.37
N GLY A 78 -5.15 1.65 27.29
CA GLY A 78 -5.56 0.29 27.68
C GLY A 78 -6.00 -0.57 26.48
N ALA A 79 -6.08 0.01 25.28
CA ALA A 79 -6.40 -0.62 24.00
C ALA A 79 -5.30 -1.50 23.38
N GLY A 80 -4.02 -1.36 23.77
CA GLY A 80 -2.93 -2.25 23.35
C GLY A 80 -2.51 -2.23 21.86
N VAL A 81 -3.11 -1.41 20.99
CA VAL A 81 -2.73 -1.36 19.56
C VAL A 81 -1.61 -0.38 19.30
N LYS A 82 -0.56 -0.86 18.64
CA LYS A 82 0.59 -0.06 18.24
C LYS A 82 0.49 0.25 16.74
N PRO A 83 0.30 1.51 16.33
CA PRO A 83 0.14 1.87 14.91
C PRO A 83 1.47 1.92 14.13
N TRP A 84 2.55 1.35 14.67
CA TRP A 84 3.84 1.32 13.98
C TRP A 84 3.80 0.57 12.64
N PRO A 85 3.01 -0.51 12.42
CA PRO A 85 2.97 -1.17 11.11
C PRO A 85 2.41 -0.26 10.01
N LEU A 86 1.46 0.62 10.36
CA LEU A 86 0.93 1.63 9.44
C LEU A 86 1.99 2.68 9.09
N GLY A 87 2.80 3.10 10.07
CA GLY A 87 3.94 3.99 9.86
C GLY A 87 5.02 3.34 9.00
N ALA A 88 5.33 2.06 9.26
CA ALA A 88 6.27 1.27 8.46
C ALA A 88 5.80 1.16 7.01
N ALA A 89 4.49 0.98 6.78
CA ALA A 89 3.95 0.94 5.43
C ALA A 89 4.13 2.28 4.69
N GLY A 90 3.88 3.40 5.35
CA GLY A 90 4.17 4.73 4.79
C GLY A 90 5.64 4.94 4.47
N VAL A 91 6.54 4.54 5.38
CA VAL A 91 8.01 4.57 5.15
C VAL A 91 8.42 3.68 3.98
N GLY A 92 7.78 2.52 3.83
CA GLY A 92 8.02 1.62 2.69
C GLY A 92 7.73 2.27 1.35
N LEU A 93 6.59 2.97 1.21
CA LEU A 93 6.29 3.73 -0.01
C LEU A 93 7.28 4.89 -0.23
N LEU A 94 7.71 5.59 0.83
CA LEU A 94 8.76 6.61 0.69
C LEU A 94 10.04 6.00 0.11
N GLY A 95 10.49 4.87 0.65
CA GLY A 95 11.67 4.16 0.13
C GLY A 95 11.50 3.68 -1.31
N ALA A 96 10.32 3.13 -1.66
CA ALA A 96 10.00 2.73 -3.04
C ALA A 96 10.01 3.93 -4.02
N GLY A 97 9.69 5.14 -3.56
CA GLY A 97 9.84 6.36 -4.36
C GLY A 97 11.28 6.85 -4.49
N LEU A 98 12.13 6.61 -3.49
CA LEU A 98 13.53 7.08 -3.48
C LEU A 98 14.46 6.19 -4.31
N PHE A 99 14.17 4.89 -4.38
CA PHE A 99 14.99 3.94 -5.12
C PHE A 99 14.28 3.53 -6.42
N PRO A 100 14.94 3.65 -7.59
CA PRO A 100 14.43 3.09 -8.84
C PRO A 100 14.14 1.59 -8.72
N THR A 101 13.01 1.14 -9.28
CA THR A 101 12.69 -0.29 -9.42
C THR A 101 13.45 -0.88 -10.60
N ASP A 102 13.62 -2.21 -10.63
CA ASP A 102 14.18 -2.89 -11.80
C ASP A 102 13.08 -3.22 -12.84
N PRO A 103 13.41 -3.25 -14.14
CA PRO A 103 12.50 -3.78 -15.16
C PRO A 103 12.15 -5.24 -14.90
N VAL A 104 10.92 -5.62 -15.25
CA VAL A 104 10.43 -7.00 -15.14
C VAL A 104 9.28 -7.23 -16.12
N SER A 105 9.09 -8.49 -16.52
CA SER A 105 8.00 -8.93 -17.41
C SER A 105 7.99 -8.23 -18.77
N GLY A 106 9.17 -7.85 -19.27
CA GLY A 106 9.33 -7.26 -20.60
C GLY A 106 9.00 -5.76 -20.66
N TYR A 107 8.86 -5.09 -19.50
CA TYR A 107 8.63 -3.65 -19.44
C TYR A 107 9.75 -2.89 -18.74
N PRO A 108 10.28 -1.80 -19.35
CA PRO A 108 9.88 -1.23 -20.65
C PRO A 108 10.17 -2.13 -21.86
N PRO A 109 9.54 -1.92 -23.03
CA PRO A 109 9.79 -2.77 -24.19
C PRO A 109 11.29 -2.90 -24.49
N GLY A 110 11.77 -4.15 -24.62
CA GLY A 110 13.19 -4.47 -24.83
C GLY A 110 13.97 -4.80 -23.55
N THR A 111 13.35 -4.75 -22.37
CA THR A 111 13.97 -5.26 -21.13
C THR A 111 13.70 -6.74 -20.91
N PRO A 112 14.47 -7.41 -20.03
CA PRO A 112 14.24 -8.82 -19.70
C PRO A 112 12.83 -9.10 -19.15
N ASP A 113 12.37 -10.33 -19.36
CA ASP A 113 11.17 -10.86 -18.71
C ASP A 113 11.44 -11.18 -17.23
N GLU A 114 12.56 -11.84 -16.96
CA GLU A 114 13.00 -12.14 -15.60
C GLU A 114 13.61 -10.93 -14.91
N LEU A 115 13.44 -10.86 -13.59
CA LEU A 115 13.95 -9.76 -12.79
C LEU A 115 15.46 -9.92 -12.59
N VAL A 116 16.24 -8.95 -13.05
CA VAL A 116 17.69 -8.89 -12.89
C VAL A 116 18.01 -7.79 -11.88
N TYR A 117 18.32 -8.19 -10.65
CA TYR A 117 18.49 -7.25 -9.54
C TYR A 117 19.69 -6.32 -9.73
N THR A 118 19.42 -5.02 -9.72
CA THR A 118 20.40 -3.99 -9.43
C THR A 118 20.37 -3.65 -7.92
N PRO A 119 21.42 -3.03 -7.35
CA PRO A 119 21.37 -2.58 -5.96
C PRO A 119 20.22 -1.60 -5.68
N ALA A 120 19.87 -0.76 -6.65
CA ALA A 120 18.76 0.18 -6.52
C ALA A 120 17.40 -0.54 -6.48
N GLY A 121 17.16 -1.47 -7.40
CA GLY A 121 15.92 -2.25 -7.41
C GLY A 121 15.80 -3.17 -6.19
N ALA A 122 16.90 -3.74 -5.71
CA ALA A 122 16.91 -4.48 -4.44
C ALA A 122 16.49 -3.60 -3.25
N LEU A 123 16.95 -2.35 -3.18
CA LEU A 123 16.53 -1.39 -2.16
C LEU A 123 15.07 -0.96 -2.33
N HIS A 124 14.59 -0.79 -3.56
CA HIS A 124 13.19 -0.52 -3.88
C HIS A 124 12.28 -1.63 -3.35
N ASP A 125 12.63 -2.89 -3.63
CA ASP A 125 11.84 -4.05 -3.24
C ASP A 125 11.90 -4.28 -1.72
N ALA A 126 13.07 -4.12 -1.10
CA ALA A 126 13.23 -4.18 0.34
C ALA A 126 12.39 -3.10 1.06
N ALA A 127 12.37 -1.88 0.53
CA ALA A 127 11.49 -0.82 1.05
C ALA A 127 10.01 -1.17 0.84
N SER A 128 9.66 -1.66 -0.35
CA SER A 128 8.29 -2.08 -0.68
C SER A 128 7.79 -3.18 0.26
N MET A 129 8.66 -4.07 0.75
CA MET A 129 8.26 -5.09 1.75
C MET A 129 7.73 -4.48 3.04
N LEU A 130 8.23 -3.31 3.47
CA LEU A 130 7.67 -2.62 4.64
C LEU A 130 6.22 -2.20 4.41
N PHE A 131 5.85 -1.85 3.17
CA PHE A 131 4.47 -1.60 2.79
C PHE A 131 3.65 -2.88 2.73
N PHE A 132 4.12 -3.90 2.00
CA PHE A 132 3.37 -5.14 1.80
C PHE A 132 3.22 -5.99 3.07
N LEU A 133 4.10 -5.83 4.06
CA LEU A 133 3.98 -6.50 5.37
C LEU A 133 3.36 -5.59 6.43
N GLY A 134 3.68 -4.29 6.42
CA GLY A 134 3.19 -3.34 7.42
C GLY A 134 1.68 -3.16 7.37
N LEU A 135 1.09 -3.15 6.17
CA LEU A 135 -0.34 -2.95 6.01
C LEU A 135 -1.21 -4.11 6.52
N PRO A 136 -0.96 -5.39 6.15
CA PRO A 136 -1.71 -6.51 6.73
C PRO A 136 -1.48 -6.63 8.24
N LEU A 137 -0.27 -6.33 8.75
CA LEU A 137 -0.03 -6.29 10.20
C LEU A 137 -0.84 -5.19 10.90
N ALA A 138 -1.00 -4.01 10.27
CA ALA A 138 -1.87 -2.96 10.76
C ALA A 138 -3.34 -3.42 10.78
N CYS A 139 -3.81 -4.05 9.70
CA CYS A 139 -5.14 -4.63 9.60
C CYS A 139 -5.41 -5.62 10.75
N LEU A 140 -4.51 -6.56 11.01
CA LEU A 140 -4.66 -7.56 12.08
C LEU A 140 -4.62 -6.92 13.48
N ALA A 141 -3.73 -5.96 13.71
CA ALA A 141 -3.68 -5.23 14.98
C ALA A 141 -5.01 -4.52 15.27
N PHE A 142 -5.57 -3.82 14.28
CA PHE A 142 -6.86 -3.16 14.40
C PHE A 142 -8.03 -4.14 14.41
N ALA A 143 -7.92 -5.32 13.79
CA ALA A 143 -8.93 -6.36 13.90
C ALA A 143 -9.12 -6.79 15.36
N LEU A 144 -8.00 -7.04 16.06
CA LEU A 144 -7.99 -7.40 17.47
C LEU A 144 -8.54 -6.26 18.35
N TRP A 145 -8.26 -5.02 17.98
CA TRP A 145 -8.80 -3.85 18.67
C TRP A 145 -10.31 -3.75 18.55
N PHE A 146 -10.83 -3.83 17.33
CA PHE A 146 -12.26 -3.79 17.06
C PHE A 146 -12.97 -4.95 17.74
N ALA A 147 -12.38 -6.15 17.74
CA ALA A 147 -12.91 -7.31 18.45
C ALA A 147 -13.03 -7.07 19.97
N ARG A 148 -12.00 -6.49 20.61
CA ARG A 148 -12.03 -6.14 22.04
C ARG A 148 -13.12 -5.12 22.37
N GLY A 149 -13.34 -4.16 21.47
CA GLY A 149 -14.46 -3.21 21.58
C GLY A 149 -15.80 -3.74 21.05
N ARG A 150 -15.93 -5.06 20.84
CA ARG A 150 -17.16 -5.73 20.36
C ARG A 150 -17.67 -5.24 18.99
N ARG A 151 -16.80 -4.61 18.19
CA ARG A 151 -17.05 -4.12 16.82
C ARG A 151 -16.71 -5.21 15.79
N TRP A 152 -17.34 -6.36 15.91
CA TRP A 152 -16.99 -7.59 15.17
C TRP A 152 -16.97 -7.45 13.65
N VAL A 153 -17.88 -6.66 13.07
CA VAL A 153 -17.92 -6.42 11.61
C VAL A 153 -16.64 -5.74 11.11
N LEU A 154 -16.14 -4.74 11.85
CA LEU A 154 -14.90 -4.06 11.50
C LEU A 154 -13.67 -4.93 11.77
N GLY A 155 -13.75 -5.77 12.82
CA GLY A 155 -12.78 -6.82 13.08
C GLY A 155 -12.64 -7.78 11.87
N ALA A 156 -13.76 -8.36 11.44
CA ALA A 156 -13.82 -9.29 10.31
C ALA A 156 -13.40 -8.61 8.99
N TYR A 157 -13.86 -7.39 8.72
CA TYR A 157 -13.42 -6.61 7.56
C TYR A 157 -11.90 -6.40 7.54
N SER A 158 -11.31 -6.12 8.71
CA SER A 158 -9.86 -5.93 8.83
C SER A 158 -9.09 -7.24 8.62
N VAL A 159 -9.54 -8.37 9.16
CA VAL A 159 -8.94 -9.70 8.88
C VAL A 159 -9.04 -10.03 7.40
N LEU A 160 -10.23 -9.88 6.80
CA LEU A 160 -10.44 -10.16 5.38
C LEU A 160 -9.54 -9.28 4.51
N SER A 161 -9.41 -8.00 4.84
CA SER A 161 -8.52 -7.08 4.13
C SER A 161 -7.06 -7.53 4.22
N ALA A 162 -6.59 -8.00 5.40
CA ALA A 162 -5.24 -8.53 5.57
C ALA A 162 -4.99 -9.78 4.71
N VAL A 163 -5.92 -10.74 4.75
CA VAL A 163 -5.81 -12.01 4.03
C VAL A 163 -5.84 -11.78 2.52
N LEU A 164 -6.81 -11.00 2.02
CA LEU A 164 -6.91 -10.68 0.59
C LEU A 164 -5.68 -9.90 0.13
N PHE A 165 -5.27 -8.87 0.87
CA PHE A 165 -4.09 -8.08 0.53
C PHE A 165 -2.85 -8.96 0.37
N LEU A 166 -2.57 -9.81 1.37
CA LEU A 166 -1.38 -10.67 1.36
C LEU A 166 -1.47 -11.77 0.30
N GLY A 167 -2.62 -12.44 0.17
CA GLY A 167 -2.82 -13.47 -0.84
C GLY A 167 -2.66 -12.94 -2.27
N LEU A 168 -3.25 -11.78 -2.56
CA LEU A 168 -3.11 -11.10 -3.86
C LEU A 168 -1.68 -10.62 -4.11
N PHE A 169 -0.98 -10.14 -3.08
CA PHE A 169 0.43 -9.79 -3.20
C PHE A 169 1.31 -11.01 -3.53
N LEU A 170 1.06 -12.16 -2.89
CA LEU A 170 1.79 -13.40 -3.19
C LEU A 170 1.51 -13.88 -4.62
N LEU A 171 0.26 -13.84 -5.09
CA LEU A 171 -0.09 -14.15 -6.47
C LEU A 171 0.60 -13.22 -7.47
N ALA A 172 0.68 -11.93 -7.16
CA ALA A 172 1.42 -10.97 -7.97
C ALA A 172 2.91 -11.31 -8.04
N GLY A 173 3.52 -11.66 -6.90
CA GLY A 173 4.92 -12.08 -6.81
C GLY A 173 5.21 -13.31 -7.68
N LEU A 174 4.33 -14.31 -7.66
CA LEU A 174 4.44 -15.48 -8.55
C LEU A 174 4.31 -15.11 -10.03
N GLY A 175 3.42 -14.17 -10.36
CA GLY A 175 3.31 -13.63 -11.72
C GLY A 175 4.61 -12.95 -12.16
N PHE A 176 5.19 -12.10 -11.31
CA PHE A 176 6.45 -11.41 -11.62
C PHE A 176 7.68 -12.34 -11.60
N SER A 177 7.62 -13.47 -10.91
CA SER A 177 8.60 -14.56 -11.02
C SER A 177 8.39 -15.45 -12.26
N GLN A 178 7.60 -14.98 -13.24
CA GLN A 178 7.36 -15.63 -14.53
C GLN A 178 6.66 -17.00 -14.43
N ALA A 179 5.81 -17.21 -13.41
CA ALA A 179 4.96 -18.40 -13.37
C ALA A 179 3.98 -18.40 -14.57
N PRO A 180 3.97 -19.44 -15.43
CA PRO A 180 3.25 -19.40 -16.71
C PRO A 180 1.75 -19.08 -16.62
N GLU A 181 1.09 -19.55 -15.55
CA GLU A 181 -0.35 -19.36 -15.32
C GLU A 181 -0.70 -17.96 -14.80
N LEU A 182 0.27 -17.23 -14.25
CA LEU A 182 0.04 -15.98 -13.50
C LEU A 182 0.73 -14.78 -14.12
N VAL A 183 1.71 -14.97 -15.01
CA VAL A 183 2.55 -13.90 -15.56
C VAL A 183 1.72 -12.79 -16.22
N GLU A 184 0.68 -13.15 -16.98
CA GLU A 184 -0.20 -12.16 -17.64
C GLU A 184 -1.11 -11.39 -16.69
N LEU A 185 -1.22 -11.84 -15.43
CA LEU A 185 -2.12 -11.30 -14.41
C LEU A 185 -1.39 -10.73 -13.18
N GLY A 186 -0.05 -10.76 -13.15
CA GLY A 186 0.73 -10.28 -12.01
C GLY A 186 0.40 -8.83 -11.61
N GLY A 187 0.31 -7.95 -12.60
CA GLY A 187 -0.12 -6.56 -12.42
C GLY A 187 -1.56 -6.43 -11.89
N LEU A 188 -2.49 -7.27 -12.34
CA LEU A 188 -3.87 -7.30 -11.84
C LEU A 188 -3.90 -7.66 -10.35
N TYR A 189 -3.25 -8.76 -9.96
CA TYR A 189 -3.22 -9.18 -8.56
C TYR A 189 -2.56 -8.12 -7.66
N GLN A 190 -1.48 -7.49 -8.13
CA GLN A 190 -0.83 -6.42 -7.38
C GLN A 190 -1.78 -5.23 -7.18
N ARG A 191 -2.51 -4.81 -8.21
CA ARG A 191 -3.49 -3.71 -8.11
C ARG A 191 -4.61 -4.01 -7.15
N LEU A 192 -5.17 -5.21 -7.22
CA LEU A 192 -6.22 -5.62 -6.30
C LEU A 192 -5.70 -5.62 -4.85
N SER A 193 -4.48 -6.12 -4.62
CA SER A 193 -3.82 -6.04 -3.31
C SER A 193 -3.73 -4.58 -2.84
N LEU A 194 -3.16 -3.69 -3.66
CA LEU A 194 -3.02 -2.26 -3.34
C LEU A 194 -4.37 -1.61 -3.03
N VAL A 195 -5.39 -1.84 -3.85
CA VAL A 195 -6.74 -1.27 -3.66
C VAL A 195 -7.38 -1.77 -2.38
N VAL A 196 -7.29 -3.06 -2.06
CA VAL A 196 -7.83 -3.64 -0.82
C VAL A 196 -7.21 -2.96 0.41
N GLY A 197 -5.88 -2.88 0.45
CA GLY A 197 -5.17 -2.30 1.59
C GLY A 197 -5.42 -0.81 1.75
N LEU A 198 -5.43 -0.07 0.64
CA LEU A 198 -5.66 1.38 0.64
C LEU A 198 -7.12 1.77 0.87
N ALA A 199 -8.07 0.92 0.47
CA ALA A 199 -9.46 1.07 0.87
C ALA A 199 -9.61 0.89 2.38
N TRP A 200 -8.92 -0.11 2.96
CA TRP A 200 -8.92 -0.33 4.39
C TRP A 200 -8.38 0.87 5.17
N THR A 201 -7.29 1.51 4.74
CA THR A 201 -6.78 2.74 5.41
C THR A 201 -7.77 3.89 5.35
N THR A 202 -8.48 4.04 4.23
CA THR A 202 -9.55 5.02 4.04
C THR A 202 -10.71 4.78 5.02
N VAL A 203 -11.18 3.52 5.11
CA VAL A 203 -12.26 3.13 6.04
C VAL A 203 -11.83 3.32 7.48
N LEU A 204 -10.61 2.91 7.86
CA LEU A 204 -10.10 3.10 9.21
C LEU A 204 -10.06 4.60 9.57
N ALA A 205 -9.54 5.44 8.67
CA ALA A 205 -9.50 6.88 8.90
C ALA A 205 -10.89 7.49 9.11
N LEU A 206 -11.88 7.08 8.30
CA LEU A 206 -13.28 7.51 8.45
C LEU A 206 -13.87 7.08 9.79
N VAL A 207 -13.66 5.83 10.20
CA VAL A 207 -14.12 5.28 11.48
C VAL A 207 -13.54 6.07 12.65
N LEU A 208 -12.23 6.33 12.65
CA LEU A 208 -11.55 7.07 13.72
C LEU A 208 -11.99 8.55 13.77
N LEU A 209 -12.33 9.15 12.63
CA LEU A 209 -12.81 10.54 12.57
C LEU A 209 -14.26 10.72 13.04
N ARG A 210 -15.09 9.68 12.94
CA ARG A 210 -16.48 9.67 13.40
C ARG A 210 -16.63 9.57 14.92
N GLY A 211 -15.56 9.25 15.64
CA GLY A 211 -15.60 9.10 17.09
C GLY A 211 -16.02 7.71 17.55
N ASP A 212 -16.27 6.77 16.64
CA ASP A 212 -16.49 5.35 16.98
C ASP A 212 -15.20 4.67 17.50
N GLY A 213 -14.13 5.44 17.72
CA GLY A 213 -12.81 4.95 18.10
C GLY A 213 -12.62 4.74 19.61
N GLU A 214 -13.68 4.85 20.40
CA GLU A 214 -13.69 4.35 21.78
C GLU A 214 -13.99 2.82 21.74
N PRO A 215 -13.22 1.99 22.45
CA PRO A 215 -13.51 0.56 22.58
C PRO A 215 -14.82 0.30 23.32
#